data_AF-A0A1H9PLJ5-F1
#
_entry.id   AF-A0A1H9PLJ5-F1
#
_cell.length_a   1.000
_cell.length_b   1.000
_cell.length_c   1.000
_cell.angle_alpha   90.00
_cell.angle_beta   90.00
_cell.angle_gamma   90.00
#
_symmetry.space_group_name_H-M   'P 1'
#
loop_
_entity.id
_entity.type
_entity.pdbx_description
1 polymer ?
#
loop_
_entity_poly.entity_id
_entity_poly.type
_entity_poly.pdbx_seq_one_letter_code
_entity_poly.pdbx_strand_id
1 'polypeptide(L)'
;MNVSKIVKDAVGQVAPTVAGALGGPLAGRVVREVSQAVTGRPDAPDAQLRAAVQDMGKAELEALAALESEYTARLKIAAKDRADARARHKGALFPMVLAGVIIAGFFAVLGTLMFVAPPTGMREVLIALIGLLGGAVSSVTQFYFGSSQGSKDKTALMSGVKK
;
A
#
# COMPACT_ATOMS: atom_id res chain seq x y z
N MET A 1 -29.52 18.97 18.53
CA MET A 1 -28.56 17.93 18.98
C MET A 1 -28.30 16.97 17.82
N ASN A 2 -27.04 16.81 17.40
CA ASN A 2 -26.67 16.07 16.20
C ASN A 2 -26.92 14.57 16.36
N VAL A 3 -27.91 14.08 15.62
CA VAL A 3 -28.27 12.67 15.34
C VAL A 3 -27.07 11.74 15.29
N SER A 4 -26.08 12.15 14.50
CA SER A 4 -24.86 11.39 14.21
C SER A 4 -24.05 11.08 15.48
N LYS A 5 -24.09 11.94 16.49
CA LYS A 5 -23.30 11.76 17.72
C LYS A 5 -23.90 10.68 18.63
N ILE A 6 -25.23 10.70 18.81
CA ILE A 6 -25.93 9.72 19.65
C ILE A 6 -25.82 8.31 19.06
N VAL A 7 -26.01 8.19 17.74
CA VAL A 7 -25.87 6.91 17.04
C VAL A 7 -24.43 6.42 17.12
N LYS A 8 -23.44 7.30 16.95
CA LYS A 8 -22.02 6.94 17.05
C LYS A 8 -21.62 6.49 18.46
N ASP A 9 -22.14 7.12 19.51
CA ASP A 9 -21.80 6.78 20.89
C ASP A 9 -22.42 5.43 21.31
N ALA A 10 -23.68 5.15 20.90
CA ALA A 10 -24.35 3.88 21.19
C ALA A 10 -23.79 2.72 20.36
N VAL A 11 -23.60 2.91 19.05
CA VAL A 11 -22.96 1.92 18.17
C VAL A 11 -21.50 1.69 18.58
N GLY A 12 -20.81 2.73 19.06
CA GLY A 12 -19.40 2.66 19.49
C GLY A 12 -19.13 1.74 20.68
N GLN A 13 -20.13 1.42 21.50
CA GLN A 13 -19.97 0.48 22.61
C GLN A 13 -19.91 -0.99 22.15
N VAL A 14 -20.54 -1.31 21.01
CA VAL A 14 -20.71 -2.70 20.52
C VAL A 14 -19.90 -2.93 19.23
N ALA A 15 -19.80 -1.91 18.39
CA ALA A 15 -19.17 -1.94 17.08
C ALA A 15 -18.27 -0.69 16.88
N PRO A 16 -17.10 -0.63 17.54
CA PRO A 16 -16.23 0.55 17.52
C PRO A 16 -15.65 0.86 16.14
N THR A 17 -15.37 -0.13 15.30
CA THR A 17 -14.82 0.07 13.96
C THR A 17 -15.90 0.62 13.02
N VAL A 18 -17.12 0.10 13.11
CA VAL A 18 -18.29 0.63 12.40
C VAL A 18 -18.58 2.07 12.85
N ALA A 19 -18.54 2.35 14.16
CA ALA A 19 -18.74 3.70 14.70
C ALA A 19 -17.67 4.70 14.24
N GLY A 20 -16.41 4.26 14.09
CA GLY A 20 -15.35 5.06 13.50
C GLY A 20 -15.64 5.46 12.05
N ALA A 21 -16.29 4.58 11.29
CA ALA A 21 -16.63 4.81 9.88
C ALA A 21 -17.89 5.70 9.69
N LEU A 22 -18.78 5.82 10.69
CA LEU A 22 -19.95 6.70 10.68
C LEU A 22 -19.63 8.20 10.59
N GLY A 23 -18.37 8.60 10.81
CA GLY A 23 -17.90 9.98 10.65
C GLY A 23 -16.92 10.19 9.47
N GLY A 24 -16.72 9.16 8.65
CA GLY A 24 -15.76 9.17 7.55
C GLY A 24 -16.41 9.34 6.17
N PRO A 25 -15.60 9.33 5.09
CA PRO A 25 -16.09 9.44 3.70
C PRO A 25 -17.04 8.31 3.28
N LEU A 26 -17.09 7.21 4.05
CA LEU A 26 -17.99 6.08 3.83
C LEU A 26 -19.24 6.10 4.74
N ALA A 27 -19.44 7.17 5.52
CA ALA A 27 -20.51 7.26 6.52
C ALA A 27 -21.90 6.94 5.93
N GLY A 28 -22.21 7.43 4.73
CA GLY A 28 -23.50 7.17 4.08
C GLY A 28 -23.80 5.69 3.84
N ARG A 29 -22.80 4.88 3.50
CA ARG A 29 -22.98 3.43 3.32
C ARG A 29 -23.11 2.71 4.67
N VAL A 30 -22.26 3.09 5.62
CA VAL A 30 -22.23 2.46 6.95
C VAL A 30 -23.52 2.75 7.72
N VAL A 31 -24.08 3.96 7.60
CA VAL A 31 -25.38 4.30 8.18
C VAL A 31 -26.48 3.39 7.63
N ARG A 32 -26.48 3.08 6.33
CA ARG A 32 -27.49 2.18 5.73
C ARG A 32 -27.34 0.74 6.21
N GLU A 33 -26.11 0.23 6.35
CA GLU A 33 -25.83 -1.12 6.86
C GLU A 33 -26.23 -1.24 8.34
N VAL A 34 -25.94 -0.23 9.16
CA VAL A 34 -26.40 -0.15 10.57
C VAL A 34 -27.92 -0.01 10.65
N SER A 35 -28.52 0.83 9.80
CA SER A 35 -29.97 1.01 9.75
C SER A 35 -30.68 -0.27 9.37
N GLN A 36 -30.15 -1.03 8.42
CA GLN A 36 -30.64 -2.35 8.06
C GLN A 36 -30.50 -3.37 9.20
N ALA A 37 -29.37 -3.36 9.92
CA ALA A 37 -29.14 -4.28 11.04
C ALA A 37 -30.03 -4.01 12.26
N VAL A 38 -30.33 -2.74 12.53
CA VAL A 38 -31.05 -2.31 13.75
C VAL A 38 -32.55 -2.12 13.51
N THR A 39 -32.96 -1.63 12.34
CA THR A 39 -34.38 -1.34 12.04
C THR A 39 -34.99 -2.27 11.00
N GLY A 40 -34.20 -3.17 10.40
CA GLY A 40 -34.62 -4.01 9.28
C GLY A 40 -34.83 -3.23 7.96
N ARG A 41 -34.60 -1.92 7.96
CA ARG A 41 -34.80 -1.05 6.79
C ARG A 41 -33.53 -0.24 6.52
N PRO A 42 -32.97 -0.29 5.29
CA PRO A 42 -31.71 0.41 4.99
C PRO A 42 -31.84 1.94 4.99
N ASP A 43 -33.05 2.46 4.75
CA ASP A 43 -33.32 3.90 4.61
C ASP A 43 -34.31 4.41 5.69
N ALA A 44 -34.25 3.84 6.90
CA ALA A 44 -35.09 4.30 8.00
C ALA A 44 -34.83 5.79 8.32
N PRO A 45 -35.88 6.59 8.58
CA PRO A 45 -35.73 7.98 8.99
C PRO A 45 -34.82 8.11 10.22
N ASP A 46 -34.00 9.14 10.26
CA ASP A 46 -33.07 9.44 11.36
C ASP A 46 -33.69 9.41 12.77
N ALA A 47 -34.99 9.70 12.87
CA ALA A 47 -35.74 9.63 14.12
C ALA A 47 -36.03 8.18 14.56
N GLN A 48 -36.37 7.30 13.61
CA GLN A 48 -36.59 5.87 13.85
C GLN A 48 -35.27 5.17 14.16
N LEU A 49 -34.20 5.51 13.44
CA LEU A 49 -32.87 4.96 13.73
C LEU A 49 -32.40 5.34 15.14
N ARG A 50 -32.65 6.58 15.58
CA ARG A 50 -32.34 7.01 16.95
C ARG A 50 -33.13 6.24 18.01
N ALA A 51 -34.44 6.06 17.80
CA ALA A 51 -35.27 5.31 18.74
C ALA A 51 -34.82 3.84 18.83
N ALA A 52 -34.53 3.22 17.69
CA ALA A 52 -34.10 1.82 17.63
C ALA A 52 -32.69 1.62 18.21
N VAL A 53 -31.81 2.62 18.10
CA VAL A 53 -30.47 2.59 18.74
C VAL A 53 -30.53 2.88 20.25
N GLN A 54 -31.58 3.54 20.74
CA GLN A 54 -31.80 3.77 22.17
C GLN A 54 -32.41 2.57 22.90
N ASP A 55 -33.21 1.76 22.19
CA ASP A 55 -33.86 0.56 22.72
C ASP A 55 -33.42 -0.68 21.92
N MET A 56 -32.10 -0.86 21.78
CA MET A 56 -31.54 -2.02 21.09
C MET A 56 -31.82 -3.29 21.91
N GLY A 57 -32.56 -4.23 21.31
CA GLY A 57 -32.73 -5.57 21.86
C GLY A 57 -31.50 -6.45 21.64
N LYS A 58 -31.57 -7.68 22.15
CA LYS A 58 -30.48 -8.67 21.99
C LYS A 58 -30.20 -9.01 20.52
N ALA A 59 -31.23 -9.08 19.69
CA ALA A 59 -31.09 -9.43 18.28
C ALA A 59 -30.34 -8.34 17.50
N GLU A 60 -30.63 -7.08 17.78
CA GLU A 60 -30.00 -5.92 17.16
C GLU A 60 -28.53 -5.79 17.59
N LEU A 61 -28.22 -6.08 18.87
CA LEU A 61 -26.86 -6.13 19.38
C LEU A 61 -26.02 -7.23 18.70
N GLU A 62 -26.61 -8.41 18.51
CA GLU A 62 -25.95 -9.54 17.84
C GLU A 62 -25.71 -9.25 16.36
N ALA A 63 -26.68 -8.62 15.68
CA ALA A 63 -26.52 -8.15 14.30
C ALA A 63 -25.42 -7.10 14.16
N LEU A 64 -25.33 -6.15 15.09
CA LEU A 64 -24.28 -5.12 15.10
C LEU A 64 -22.89 -5.73 15.34
N ALA A 65 -22.79 -6.71 16.25
CA ALA A 65 -21.55 -7.43 16.52
C ALA A 65 -21.10 -8.27 15.31
N ALA A 66 -22.04 -8.91 14.60
CA ALA A 66 -21.76 -9.60 13.35
C ALA A 66 -21.22 -8.63 12.28
N LEU A 67 -21.85 -7.46 12.14
CA LEU A 67 -21.41 -6.41 11.21
C LEU A 67 -20.00 -5.90 11.53
N GLU A 68 -19.68 -5.67 12.82
CA GLU A 68 -18.34 -5.31 13.28
C GLU A 68 -17.30 -6.39 12.90
N SER A 69 -17.63 -7.66 13.12
CA SER A 69 -16.73 -8.77 12.79
C SER A 69 -16.41 -8.83 11.28
N GLU A 70 -17.42 -8.60 10.44
CA GLU A 70 -17.25 -8.61 8.99
C GLU A 70 -16.46 -7.40 8.51
N TYR A 71 -16.77 -6.21 9.04
CA TYR A 71 -16.10 -4.98 8.68
C TYR A 71 -14.62 -5.01 9.07
N THR A 72 -14.31 -5.51 10.28
CA THR A 72 -12.93 -5.70 10.73
C THR A 72 -12.19 -6.75 9.92
N ALA A 73 -12.84 -7.85 9.53
CA ALA A 73 -12.25 -8.87 8.65
C ALA A 73 -11.89 -8.28 7.27
N ARG A 74 -12.81 -7.52 6.66
CA ARG A 74 -12.58 -6.83 5.38
C ARG A 74 -11.40 -5.84 5.47
N LEU A 75 -11.33 -5.06 6.55
CA LEU A 75 -10.21 -4.13 6.77
C LEU A 75 -8.88 -4.86 6.97
N LYS A 76 -8.87 -5.99 7.68
CA LYS A 76 -7.69 -6.84 7.83
C LYS A 76 -7.22 -7.40 6.49
N ILE A 77 -8.14 -7.87 5.64
CA ILE A 77 -7.81 -8.36 4.28
C ILE A 77 -7.21 -7.22 3.45
N ALA A 78 -7.85 -6.05 3.41
CA ALA A 78 -7.34 -4.90 2.66
C ALA A 78 -6.00 -4.36 3.21
N ALA A 79 -5.77 -4.48 4.52
CA ALA A 79 -4.48 -4.15 5.13
C ALA A 79 -3.41 -5.17 4.76
N LYS A 80 -3.74 -6.47 4.80
CA LYS A 80 -2.85 -7.57 4.37
C LYS A 80 -2.50 -7.47 2.90
N ASP A 81 -3.47 -7.26 2.02
CA ASP A 81 -3.25 -7.09 0.58
C ASP A 81 -2.29 -5.91 0.30
N ARG A 82 -2.49 -4.77 0.96
CA ARG A 82 -1.56 -3.64 0.88
C ARG A 82 -0.18 -3.93 1.49
N ALA A 83 -0.08 -4.81 2.48
CA ALA A 83 1.18 -5.22 3.07
C ALA A 83 1.92 -6.20 2.15
N ASP A 84 1.23 -7.19 1.59
CA ASP A 84 1.75 -8.15 0.62
C ASP A 84 2.20 -7.45 -0.67
N ALA A 85 1.42 -6.49 -1.18
CA ALA A 85 1.83 -5.67 -2.31
C ALA A 85 3.16 -4.94 -2.02
N ARG A 86 3.29 -4.33 -0.83
CA ARG A 86 4.56 -3.69 -0.42
C ARG A 86 5.69 -4.69 -0.24
N ALA A 87 5.41 -5.90 0.27
CA ALA A 87 6.40 -6.95 0.44
C ALA A 87 6.93 -7.47 -0.90
N ARG A 88 6.06 -7.67 -1.89
CA ARG A 88 6.45 -8.11 -3.25
C ARG A 88 7.33 -7.10 -3.98
N HIS A 89 7.19 -5.80 -3.69
CA HIS A 89 8.07 -4.76 -4.24
C HIS A 89 9.43 -4.64 -3.56
N LYS A 90 9.59 -5.13 -2.32
CA LYS A 90 10.85 -4.98 -1.54
C LYS A 90 11.96 -5.94 -1.96
N GLY A 91 11.62 -7.04 -2.61
CA GLY A 91 12.56 -8.12 -2.93
C GLY A 91 12.56 -8.53 -4.39
N ALA A 92 12.19 -7.63 -5.31
CA ALA A 92 12.30 -7.96 -6.73
C ALA A 92 13.78 -8.26 -7.02
N LEU A 93 14.10 -9.51 -7.35
CA LEU A 93 15.42 -9.92 -7.85
C LEU A 93 15.70 -9.30 -9.23
N PHE A 94 14.63 -8.83 -9.90
CA PHE A 94 14.64 -8.28 -11.24
C PHE A 94 15.63 -7.12 -11.45
N PRO A 95 15.70 -6.10 -10.58
CA PRO A 95 16.67 -5.02 -10.72
C PRO A 95 18.12 -5.53 -10.58
N MET A 96 18.36 -6.51 -9.71
CA MET A 96 19.70 -7.04 -9.46
C MET A 96 20.21 -7.87 -10.64
N VAL A 97 19.35 -8.71 -11.22
CA VAL A 97 19.65 -9.44 -12.44
C VAL A 97 19.89 -8.48 -13.60
N LEU A 98 19.04 -7.45 -13.76
CA LEU A 98 19.19 -6.46 -14.82
C LEU A 98 20.49 -5.66 -14.69
N ALA A 99 20.86 -5.26 -13.47
CA ALA A 99 22.14 -4.62 -13.18
C ALA A 99 23.33 -5.51 -13.55
N GLY A 100 23.26 -6.80 -13.20
CA GLY A 100 24.28 -7.79 -13.57
C GLY A 100 24.43 -7.93 -15.09
N VAL A 101 23.32 -7.98 -15.82
CA VAL A 101 23.33 -8.07 -17.30
C VAL A 101 23.95 -6.83 -17.94
N ILE A 102 23.65 -5.63 -17.44
CA ILE A 102 24.22 -4.38 -17.97
C ILE A 102 25.73 -4.32 -17.73
N ILE A 103 26.19 -4.68 -16.52
CA ILE A 103 27.61 -4.71 -16.17
C ILE A 103 28.34 -5.78 -17.00
N ALA A 104 27.81 -7.00 -17.08
CA ALA A 104 28.40 -8.08 -17.86
C ALA A 104 28.45 -7.74 -19.36
N GLY A 105 27.39 -7.14 -19.91
CA GLY A 105 27.35 -6.68 -21.30
C GLY A 105 28.40 -5.62 -21.60
N PHE A 106 28.61 -4.67 -20.69
CA PHE A 106 29.66 -3.65 -20.82
C PHE A 106 31.06 -4.27 -20.87
N PHE A 107 31.39 -5.16 -19.94
CA PHE A 107 32.69 -5.85 -19.92
C PHE A 107 32.87 -6.80 -21.11
N ALA A 108 31.81 -7.44 -21.59
CA ALA A 108 31.86 -8.28 -22.78
C ALA A 108 32.20 -7.46 -24.04
N VAL A 109 31.59 -6.28 -24.21
CA VAL A 109 31.90 -5.37 -25.32
C VAL A 109 33.34 -4.88 -25.24
N LEU A 110 33.79 -4.44 -24.06
CA LEU A 110 35.19 -4.02 -23.85
C LEU A 110 36.19 -5.15 -24.15
N GLY A 111 35.92 -6.36 -23.64
CA GLY A 111 36.76 -7.53 -23.88
C GLY A 111 36.82 -7.88 -25.36
N THR A 112 35.69 -7.83 -26.07
CA THR A 112 35.64 -8.11 -27.52
C THR A 112 36.48 -7.09 -28.29
N LEU A 113 36.42 -5.81 -27.93
CA LEU A 113 37.23 -4.76 -28.56
C LEU A 113 38.73 -4.88 -28.29
N MET A 114 39.17 -5.59 -27.25
CA MET A 114 40.59 -5.87 -27.03
C MET A 114 41.17 -6.87 -28.04
N PHE A 115 40.32 -7.75 -28.60
CA PHE A 115 40.76 -8.81 -29.52
C PHE A 115 40.30 -8.58 -30.97
N VAL A 116 39.28 -7.73 -31.19
CA VAL A 116 38.68 -7.47 -32.51
C VAL A 116 38.79 -5.98 -32.84
N ALA A 117 39.48 -5.67 -33.94
CA ALA A 117 39.56 -4.30 -34.42
C ALA A 117 38.19 -3.83 -34.97
N PRO A 118 37.72 -2.64 -34.59
CA PRO A 118 36.46 -2.11 -35.08
C PRO A 118 36.53 -1.79 -36.59
N PRO A 119 35.45 -2.01 -37.37
CA PRO A 119 35.40 -1.63 -38.77
C PRO A 119 35.71 -0.15 -38.95
N THR A 120 36.51 0.20 -39.96
CA THR A 120 37.06 1.55 -40.17
C THR A 120 35.99 2.65 -40.33
N GLY A 121 34.79 2.30 -40.79
CA GLY A 121 33.64 3.23 -40.89
C GLY A 121 32.74 3.31 -39.65
N MET A 122 32.92 2.44 -38.64
CA MET A 122 32.06 2.35 -37.46
C MET A 122 32.74 2.80 -36.16
N ARG A 123 34.03 3.15 -36.22
CA ARG A 123 34.84 3.46 -35.04
C ARG A 123 34.25 4.60 -34.19
N GLU A 124 33.83 5.70 -34.80
CA GLU A 124 33.24 6.84 -34.08
C GLU A 124 31.90 6.49 -33.44
N VAL A 125 31.06 5.73 -34.17
CA VAL A 125 29.78 5.23 -33.66
C VAL A 125 29.99 4.29 -32.47
N LEU A 126 30.96 3.38 -32.54
CA LEU A 126 31.30 2.47 -31.45
C LEU A 126 31.81 3.22 -30.22
N ILE A 127 32.64 4.24 -30.38
CA ILE A 127 33.11 5.08 -29.26
C ILE A 127 31.92 5.79 -28.59
N ALA A 128 31.01 6.37 -29.37
CA ALA A 128 29.81 7.02 -28.84
C ALA A 128 28.90 6.04 -28.07
N LEU A 129 28.68 4.84 -28.62
CA LEU A 129 27.87 3.81 -27.98
C LEU A 129 28.52 3.27 -26.69
N ILE A 130 29.84 3.13 -26.65
CA ILE A 130 30.57 2.75 -25.43
C ILE A 130 30.43 3.84 -24.37
N GLY A 131 30.47 5.12 -24.75
CA GLY A 131 30.21 6.23 -23.85
C GLY A 131 28.82 6.17 -23.21
N LEU A 132 27.78 5.89 -24.01
CA LEU A 132 26.41 5.69 -23.52
C LEU A 132 26.32 4.50 -22.57
N LEU A 133 26.95 3.37 -22.93
CA LEU A 133 26.95 2.15 -22.14
C LEU A 133 27.68 2.34 -20.80
N GLY A 134 28.81 3.04 -20.80
CA GLY A 134 29.53 3.45 -19.59
C GLY A 134 28.69 4.36 -18.68
N GLY A 135 27.92 5.27 -19.26
CA GLY A 135 26.92 6.08 -18.53
C GLY A 135 25.84 5.23 -17.86
N ALA A 136 25.34 4.20 -18.55
CA ALA A 136 24.38 3.25 -17.98
C ALA A 136 24.98 2.46 -16.79
N VAL A 137 26.23 2.00 -16.90
CA VAL A 137 26.94 1.33 -15.79
C VAL A 137 27.14 2.27 -14.59
N SER A 138 27.48 3.53 -14.83
CA SER A 138 27.58 4.56 -13.78
C SER A 138 26.24 4.77 -13.07
N SER A 139 25.15 4.88 -13.83
CA SER A 139 23.79 5.01 -13.29
C SER A 139 23.37 3.81 -12.44
N VAL A 140 23.66 2.59 -12.90
CA VAL A 140 23.42 1.35 -12.14
C VAL A 140 24.24 1.35 -10.85
N THR A 141 25.53 1.69 -10.93
CA THR A 141 26.41 1.78 -9.75
C THR A 141 25.89 2.80 -8.75
N GLN A 142 25.42 3.96 -9.22
CA GLN A 142 24.83 5.00 -8.37
C GLN A 142 23.49 4.59 -7.77
N PHE A 143 22.68 3.79 -8.47
CA PHE A 143 21.43 3.26 -7.92
C PHE A 143 21.68 2.26 -6.77
N TYR A 144 22.68 1.39 -6.91
CA TYR A 144 23.00 0.35 -5.92
C TYR A 144 23.88 0.83 -4.76
N PHE A 145 24.89 1.64 -5.05
CA PHE A 145 25.90 2.09 -4.09
C PHE A 145 25.82 3.59 -3.77
N GLY A 146 24.86 4.31 -4.35
CA GLY A 146 24.66 5.72 -4.05
C GLY A 146 24.02 5.98 -2.68
N SER A 147 24.10 7.24 -2.25
CA SER A 147 23.63 7.71 -0.94
C SER A 147 22.14 7.44 -0.66
N SER A 148 21.31 7.27 -1.69
CA SER A 148 19.87 7.03 -1.57
C SER A 148 19.51 5.68 -0.92
N GLN A 149 20.36 4.66 -1.04
CA GLN A 149 20.19 3.41 -0.27
C GLN A 149 20.60 3.61 1.19
N GLY A 150 21.69 4.33 1.45
CA GLY A 150 22.12 4.69 2.80
C GLY A 150 21.08 5.51 3.59
N SER A 151 20.28 6.36 2.94
CA SER A 151 19.18 7.09 3.60
C SER A 151 18.01 6.19 4.02
N LYS A 152 17.70 5.15 3.22
CA LYS A 152 16.68 4.15 3.59
C LYS A 152 17.15 3.31 4.78
N ASP A 153 18.41 2.92 4.80
CA ASP A 153 19.01 2.17 5.90
C ASP A 153 19.08 3.00 7.19
N LYS A 154 19.46 4.28 7.10
CA LYS A 154 19.43 5.20 8.24
C LYS A 154 18.01 5.38 8.79
N THR A 155 17.02 5.51 7.92
CA THR A 155 15.61 5.66 8.33
C THR A 155 15.11 4.38 9.01
N ALA A 156 15.49 3.20 8.52
CA ALA A 156 15.19 1.92 9.16
C ALA A 156 15.83 1.82 10.55
N LEU A 157 17.11 2.18 10.69
CA LEU A 157 17.81 2.20 11.98
C LEU A 157 17.19 3.19 12.97
N MET A 158 16.86 4.41 12.54
CA MET A 158 16.22 5.40 13.42
C MET A 158 14.79 5.01 13.80
N SER A 159 14.07 4.27 12.96
CA SER A 159 12.73 3.74 13.30
C SER A 159 12.78 2.63 14.35
N GLY A 160 13.87 1.87 14.43
CA GLY A 160 14.09 0.82 15.43
C GLY A 160 14.58 1.32 16.80
N VAL A 161 15.08 2.56 16.88
CA VAL A 161 15.62 3.17 18.10
C VAL A 161 14.54 3.86 18.97
N LYS A 162 13.28 3.94 18.49
CA LYS A 162 12.16 4.35 19.36
C LYS A 162 11.73 3.18 20.25
N LYS A 163 12.40 3.02 21.39
CA LYS A 163 11.91 2.32 22.59
C LYS A 163 12.09 3.22 23.79
#